data_AF-V6I6R6-F1
#
_entry.id   AF-V6I6R6-F1
#
_cell.length_a   1.000
_cell.length_b   1.000
_cell.length_c   1.000
_cell.angle_alpha   90.00
_cell.angle_beta   90.00
_cell.angle_gamma   90.00
#
_symmetry.space_group_name_H-M   'P 1'
#
loop_
_entity.id
_entity.type
_entity.pdbx_description
1 polymer ?
#
loop_
_entity_poly.entity_id
_entity_poly.type
_entity_poly.pdbx_seq_one_letter_code
_entity_poly.pdbx_strand_id
1 'polypeptide(L)'
;MSWLQVETGRFENGSGWILENDGVFGWIMYNEEVEDEFPDTFMVLSDLFTNPGLSVITADPATGKLPTQYLPALAINDTFIVNSQAAMLSLNAQRGDIAVRTELPGPGMFILAGDDPTFLPNWIPLTTTYPDWSNIQNKPTSFSPSNHDHDSRYYTKSETDSALLQKRNTGSIPATEVTEDVTHRFVTDAEKNQWNNPAATDWSSIQNKPVTFSPSIHDHDSRYYTKSESDIALLQKRNVSIPIPATEVTEDVTHRFVTDAQISSWDSGGGGGFQIPLGGILEDSLDQLPSSNFRETNGQAISRVTFATLWSAVRRTVTSIAPVTDRIDSTAHGLSEGQLIKFSFTGGGITAFTNYYVRNPTADNFQISLNPTGGVINLTSSQSGDLITNIEYGFGDNTTTFNVPDRRGIFPRGAGVHGSRTKTTGVNYDGGSVGFAGQDRQIPHVHQQYAGDIAGGAYGQGGRYGDSGGASAATILYTGSPVSNGTGNPRNGDEVAPVWIAVKYKVRVL
;
A
#
# COMPACT_ATOMS: atom_id res chain seq x y z
N MET A 1 -7.55 33.40 31.18
CA MET A 1 -8.40 34.57 31.44
C MET A 1 -8.81 35.13 30.10
N SER A 2 -10.09 35.07 29.75
CA SER A 2 -10.60 35.62 28.48
C SER A 2 -10.99 37.07 28.70
N TRP A 3 -10.47 37.97 27.87
CA TRP A 3 -10.94 39.34 27.81
C TRP A 3 -12.26 39.37 27.04
N LEU A 4 -13.32 39.87 27.67
CA LEU A 4 -14.62 40.08 27.05
C LEU A 4 -14.72 41.55 26.65
N GLN A 5 -15.09 41.83 25.41
CA GLN A 5 -15.39 43.18 25.01
C GLN A 5 -16.73 43.60 25.61
N VAL A 6 -16.70 44.59 26.49
CA VAL A 6 -17.91 45.14 27.13
C VAL A 6 -18.44 46.33 26.33
N GLU A 7 -17.54 47.11 25.74
CA GLU A 7 -17.87 48.24 24.86
C GLU A 7 -16.86 48.34 23.71
N THR A 8 -17.17 49.13 22.68
CA THR A 8 -16.23 49.34 21.58
C THR A 8 -14.93 49.96 22.10
N GLY A 9 -13.83 49.21 22.06
CA GLY A 9 -12.56 49.66 22.61
C GLY A 9 -12.36 49.43 24.11
N ARG A 10 -13.29 48.78 24.83
CA ARG A 10 -13.16 48.46 26.26
C ARG A 10 -13.40 46.96 26.52
N PHE A 11 -12.46 46.33 27.22
CA PHE A 11 -12.45 44.90 27.51
C PHE A 11 -12.21 44.66 28.99
N GLU A 12 -12.84 43.62 29.53
CA GLU A 12 -12.74 43.25 30.94
C GLU A 12 -12.48 41.75 31.07
N ASN A 13 -11.72 41.34 32.08
CA ASN A 13 -11.35 39.93 32.27
C ASN A 13 -12.06 39.25 33.46
N GLY A 14 -13.04 39.93 34.05
CA GLY A 14 -13.82 39.44 35.20
C GLY A 14 -13.08 39.47 36.54
N SER A 15 -11.86 39.99 36.60
CA SER A 15 -11.05 40.13 37.83
C SER A 15 -10.81 41.61 38.20
N GLY A 16 -11.70 42.49 37.75
CA GLY A 16 -11.61 43.94 37.93
C GLY A 16 -10.57 44.65 37.05
N TRP A 17 -9.86 43.92 36.18
CA TRP A 17 -8.95 44.55 35.22
C TRP A 17 -9.67 44.93 33.94
N ILE A 18 -9.44 46.17 33.53
CA ILE A 18 -10.02 46.81 32.36
C ILE A 18 -8.88 47.18 31.40
N LEU A 19 -9.10 46.88 30.13
CA LEU A 19 -8.30 47.31 29.01
C LEU A 19 -9.16 48.24 28.16
N GLU A 20 -8.77 49.49 28.04
CA GLU A 20 -9.55 50.53 27.36
C GLU A 20 -8.70 51.30 26.35
N ASN A 21 -9.29 51.65 25.21
CA ASN A 21 -8.67 52.54 24.24
C ASN A 21 -9.07 53.99 24.56
N ASP A 22 -8.27 54.65 25.37
CA ASP A 22 -8.44 56.05 25.73
C ASP A 22 -8.14 56.99 24.54
N GLY A 23 -8.91 58.09 24.45
CA GLY A 23 -8.80 59.04 23.35
C GLY A 23 -7.51 59.87 23.35
N VAL A 24 -6.79 59.93 24.48
CA VAL A 24 -5.57 60.72 24.66
C VAL A 24 -4.34 59.81 24.70
N PHE A 25 -4.40 58.74 25.48
CA PHE A 25 -3.26 57.85 25.76
C PHE A 25 -3.26 56.56 24.92
N GLY A 26 -4.31 56.29 24.14
CA GLY A 26 -4.48 55.04 23.41
C GLY A 26 -4.81 53.89 24.35
N TRP A 27 -4.29 52.69 24.09
CA TRP A 27 -4.58 51.52 24.93
C TRP A 27 -3.97 51.65 26.33
N ILE A 28 -4.82 51.72 27.33
CA ILE A 28 -4.49 51.75 28.75
C ILE A 28 -5.02 50.50 29.46
N MET A 29 -4.34 50.07 30.51
CA MET A 29 -4.81 49.00 31.39
C MET A 29 -4.87 49.50 32.83
N TYR A 30 -5.96 49.23 33.53
CA TYR A 30 -6.15 49.61 34.92
C TYR A 30 -7.01 48.60 35.66
N ASN A 31 -7.02 48.67 36.99
CA ASN A 31 -7.93 47.90 37.82
C ASN A 31 -9.03 48.84 38.32
N GLU A 32 -10.29 48.49 38.09
CA GLU A 32 -11.46 49.32 38.37
C GLU A 32 -11.53 49.75 39.85
N GLU A 33 -11.36 48.80 40.79
CA GLU A 33 -11.42 49.13 42.22
C GLU A 33 -10.27 50.02 42.68
N VAL A 34 -9.12 49.95 42.00
CA VAL A 34 -7.97 50.81 42.30
C VAL A 34 -8.18 52.20 41.73
N GLU A 35 -8.67 52.30 40.50
CA GLU A 35 -8.92 53.59 39.83
C GLU A 35 -10.03 54.40 40.51
N ASP A 36 -11.03 53.73 41.07
CA ASP A 36 -12.10 54.37 41.85
C ASP A 36 -11.58 55.03 43.15
N GLU A 37 -10.59 54.42 43.81
CA GLU A 37 -9.98 54.96 45.04
C GLU A 37 -8.84 55.94 44.75
N PHE A 38 -8.11 55.70 43.65
CA PHE A 38 -6.95 56.49 43.23
C PHE A 38 -7.06 56.82 41.74
N PRO A 39 -7.42 58.07 41.38
CA PRO A 39 -7.52 58.45 39.98
C PRO A 39 -6.14 58.48 39.30
N ASP A 40 -6.10 58.20 38.00
CA ASP A 40 -4.93 58.17 37.12
C ASP A 40 -3.92 57.05 37.44
N THR A 41 -4.38 55.89 37.93
CA THR A 41 -3.54 54.72 38.23
C THR A 41 -3.39 53.74 37.06
N PHE A 42 -3.79 54.14 35.86
CA PHE A 42 -3.66 53.35 34.66
C PHE A 42 -2.22 53.27 34.13
N MET A 43 -1.92 52.17 33.44
CA MET A 43 -0.68 52.01 32.68
C MET A 43 -0.94 52.12 31.17
N VAL A 44 -0.18 52.98 30.50
CA VAL A 44 -0.23 53.10 29.03
C VAL A 44 0.54 51.94 28.40
N LEU A 45 -0.14 51.14 27.57
CA LEU A 45 0.47 49.94 27.00
C LEU A 45 1.53 50.25 25.93
N SER A 46 1.41 51.39 25.23
CA SER A 46 2.46 51.80 24.29
C SER A 46 3.81 51.89 24.98
N ASP A 47 3.86 52.40 26.21
CA ASP A 47 5.10 52.60 26.97
C ASP A 47 5.72 51.27 27.41
N LEU A 48 4.90 50.22 27.60
CA LEU A 48 5.37 48.86 27.86
C LEU A 48 6.04 48.24 26.62
N PHE A 49 5.45 48.46 25.43
CA PHE A 49 5.94 47.87 24.17
C PHE A 49 7.00 48.70 23.43
N THR A 50 7.15 49.99 23.78
CA THR A 50 8.24 50.87 23.31
C THR A 50 9.33 51.07 24.36
N ASN A 51 9.36 50.24 25.40
CA ASN A 51 10.40 50.27 26.42
C ASN A 51 11.79 50.07 25.78
N PRO A 52 12.73 51.03 25.93
CA PRO A 52 14.06 50.92 25.32
C PRO A 52 14.92 49.76 25.85
N GLY A 53 14.52 49.12 26.96
CA GLY A 53 15.15 47.93 27.51
C GLY A 53 14.61 46.59 26.99
N LEU A 54 13.53 46.57 26.20
CA LEU A 54 12.90 45.35 25.68
C LEU A 54 12.54 45.51 24.20
N SER A 55 13.27 44.83 23.31
CA SER A 55 12.89 44.73 21.89
C SER A 55 11.86 43.62 21.71
N VAL A 56 10.57 43.98 21.75
CA VAL A 56 9.49 43.04 21.43
C VAL A 56 9.12 43.20 19.96
N ILE A 57 9.29 42.14 19.16
CA ILE A 57 8.84 42.12 17.77
C ILE A 57 7.34 41.84 17.77
N THR A 58 6.53 42.77 17.25
CA THR A 58 5.08 42.61 17.11
C THR A 58 4.72 42.19 15.68
N ALA A 59 3.56 41.54 15.54
CA ALA A 59 2.98 41.27 14.22
C ALA A 59 2.51 42.58 13.57
N ASP A 60 2.62 42.65 12.24
CA ASP A 60 2.06 43.72 11.42
C ASP A 60 0.54 43.83 11.67
N PRO A 61 0.05 44.99 12.13
CA PRO A 61 -1.37 45.19 12.44
C PRO A 61 -2.32 45.01 11.25
N ALA A 62 -1.83 45.22 10.02
CA ALA A 62 -2.66 45.11 8.81
C ALA A 62 -2.77 43.66 8.30
N THR A 63 -1.72 42.86 8.51
CA THR A 63 -1.63 41.50 7.94
C THR A 63 -1.66 40.38 8.98
N GLY A 64 -1.45 40.70 10.26
CA GLY A 64 -1.35 39.73 11.35
C GLY A 64 -0.08 38.87 11.30
N LYS A 65 0.90 39.20 10.45
CA LYS A 65 2.12 38.42 10.24
C LYS A 65 3.34 39.11 10.85
N LEU A 66 4.36 38.34 11.22
CA LEU A 66 5.66 38.92 11.61
C LEU A 66 6.35 39.52 10.37
N PRO A 67 6.88 40.76 10.43
CA PRO A 67 7.58 41.37 9.30
C PRO A 67 8.84 40.58 8.90
N THR A 68 9.01 40.31 7.61
CA THR A 68 10.07 39.43 7.08
C THR A 68 11.48 39.96 7.31
N GLN A 69 11.65 41.27 7.48
CA GLN A 69 12.94 41.90 7.81
C GLN A 69 13.52 41.47 9.16
N TYR A 70 12.69 40.92 10.05
CA TYR A 70 13.11 40.40 11.36
C TYR A 70 13.23 38.87 11.39
N LEU A 71 12.90 38.20 10.29
CA LEU A 71 13.06 36.76 10.16
C LEU A 71 14.40 36.46 9.48
N PRO A 72 15.24 35.56 10.02
CA PRO A 72 16.41 35.10 9.28
C PRO A 72 15.97 34.39 7.99
N ALA A 73 16.80 34.42 6.95
CA ALA A 73 16.55 33.66 5.73
C ALA A 73 16.45 32.16 6.07
N LEU A 74 15.25 31.59 6.02
CA LEU A 74 15.03 30.16 6.21
C LEU A 74 15.36 29.43 4.90
N ALA A 75 16.20 28.40 4.99
CA ALA A 75 16.29 27.39 3.94
C ALA A 75 15.02 26.53 4.00
N ILE A 76 14.05 26.79 3.13
CA ILE A 76 12.89 25.94 2.91
C ILE A 76 13.09 25.26 1.57
N ASN A 77 13.35 23.95 1.59
CA ASN A 77 13.44 23.16 0.38
C ASN A 77 12.64 21.87 0.59
N ASP A 78 11.33 21.91 0.38
CA ASP A 78 10.63 20.66 0.16
C ASP A 78 11.03 20.12 -1.22
N THR A 79 11.34 18.83 -1.27
CA THR A 79 11.76 18.16 -2.51
C THR A 79 10.63 17.25 -2.98
N PHE A 80 10.06 17.58 -4.12
CA PHE A 80 8.96 16.86 -4.76
C PHE A 80 9.49 15.93 -5.84
N ILE A 81 9.19 14.63 -5.77
CA ILE A 81 9.52 13.68 -6.84
C ILE A 81 8.28 13.50 -7.72
N VAL A 82 8.41 13.82 -9.01
CA VAL A 82 7.31 13.77 -9.99
C VAL A 82 7.76 13.02 -11.24
N ASN A 83 6.81 12.43 -11.97
CA ASN A 83 7.09 11.63 -13.16
C ASN A 83 6.78 12.35 -14.49
N SER A 84 6.46 13.65 -14.45
CA SER A 84 6.17 14.45 -15.63
C SER A 84 6.29 15.96 -15.37
N GLN A 85 6.47 16.75 -16.43
CA GLN A 85 6.36 18.22 -16.38
C GLN A 85 4.98 18.68 -15.91
N ALA A 86 3.91 18.02 -16.34
CA ALA A 86 2.55 18.38 -15.96
C ALA A 86 2.35 18.21 -14.44
N ALA A 87 2.88 17.14 -13.86
CA ALA A 87 2.87 16.93 -12.42
C ALA A 87 3.67 18.02 -11.68
N MET A 88 4.85 18.41 -12.19
CA MET A 88 5.64 19.53 -11.63
C MET A 88 4.85 20.85 -11.59
N LEU A 89 4.16 21.21 -12.67
CA LEU A 89 3.38 22.46 -12.75
C LEU A 89 2.08 22.42 -11.91
N SER A 90 1.71 21.26 -11.38
CA SER A 90 0.56 21.09 -10.49
C SER A 90 0.93 21.08 -9.00
N LEU A 91 2.22 21.22 -8.68
CA LEU A 91 2.69 21.22 -7.29
C LEU A 91 2.21 22.46 -6.54
N ASN A 92 1.79 22.27 -5.29
CA ASN A 92 1.63 23.36 -4.33
C ASN A 92 3.00 23.71 -3.74
N ALA A 93 3.87 24.29 -4.57
CA ALA A 93 5.26 24.61 -4.25
C ALA A 93 5.45 26.12 -4.01
N GLN A 94 6.42 26.46 -3.17
CA GLN A 94 6.85 27.81 -2.86
C GLN A 94 8.23 28.10 -3.45
N ARG A 95 8.54 29.38 -3.63
CA ARG A 95 9.85 29.81 -4.11
C ARG A 95 10.95 29.20 -3.22
N GLY A 96 11.87 28.45 -3.85
CA GLY A 96 12.94 27.70 -3.17
C GLY A 96 12.76 26.18 -3.20
N ASP A 97 11.54 25.68 -3.42
CA ASP A 97 11.26 24.25 -3.48
C ASP A 97 11.87 23.59 -4.72
N ILE A 98 12.18 22.29 -4.58
CA ILE A 98 12.84 21.50 -5.61
C ILE A 98 11.87 20.47 -6.17
N ALA A 99 11.77 20.36 -7.50
CA ALA A 99 11.11 19.26 -8.18
C ALA A 99 12.14 18.35 -8.87
N VAL A 100 12.07 17.05 -8.59
CA VAL A 100 12.87 16.00 -9.22
C VAL A 100 11.98 15.25 -10.20
N ARG A 101 12.28 15.41 -11.50
CA ARG A 101 11.54 14.79 -12.60
C ARG A 101 12.19 13.46 -13.00
N THR A 102 11.52 12.34 -12.72
CA THR A 102 12.06 11.00 -12.94
C THR A 102 11.99 10.51 -14.39
N GLU A 103 11.20 11.18 -15.23
CA GLU A 103 11.13 10.90 -16.67
C GLU A 103 12.32 11.46 -17.46
N LEU A 104 13.17 12.27 -16.82
CA LEU A 104 14.42 12.78 -17.39
C LEU A 104 15.60 11.92 -16.91
N PRO A 105 16.55 11.54 -17.80
CA PRO A 105 17.73 10.80 -17.39
C PRO A 105 18.59 11.58 -16.38
N GLY A 106 19.01 10.91 -15.29
CA GLY A 106 19.92 11.50 -14.29
C GLY A 106 19.22 12.41 -13.26
N PRO A 107 18.08 11.97 -12.69
CA PRO A 107 16.97 12.78 -12.17
C PRO A 107 17.04 14.30 -12.44
N GLY A 108 16.25 14.80 -13.39
CA GLY A 108 16.23 16.23 -13.72
C GLY A 108 15.69 17.07 -12.55
N MET A 109 16.56 17.78 -11.84
CA MET A 109 16.21 18.64 -10.70
C MET A 109 15.91 20.07 -11.16
N PHE A 110 14.85 20.67 -10.64
CA PHE A 110 14.41 22.04 -10.92
C PHE A 110 14.14 22.75 -9.59
N ILE A 111 14.46 24.04 -9.49
CA ILE A 111 14.12 24.89 -8.34
C ILE A 111 13.12 25.96 -8.75
N LEU A 112 12.10 26.21 -7.93
CA LEU A 112 11.13 27.27 -8.19
C LEU A 112 11.71 28.65 -7.79
N ALA A 113 11.95 29.52 -8.76
CA ALA A 113 12.54 30.84 -8.56
C ALA A 113 11.52 32.00 -8.50
N GLY A 114 10.29 31.77 -8.99
CA GLY A 114 9.17 32.72 -8.92
C GLY A 114 8.09 32.29 -7.91
N ASP A 115 7.04 33.10 -7.75
CA ASP A 115 5.96 32.83 -6.78
C ASP A 115 4.81 31.99 -7.36
N ASP A 116 4.81 31.76 -8.68
CA ASP A 116 3.79 30.96 -9.37
C ASP A 116 4.37 29.60 -9.79
N PRO A 117 4.03 28.49 -9.10
CA PRO A 117 4.49 27.14 -9.44
C PRO A 117 3.87 26.57 -10.71
N THR A 118 2.81 27.19 -11.25
CA THR A 118 2.15 26.74 -12.49
C THR A 118 2.82 27.29 -13.74
N PHE A 119 3.68 28.30 -13.60
CA PHE A 119 4.39 28.94 -14.70
C PHE A 119 5.77 28.29 -14.91
N LEU A 120 5.90 27.52 -15.99
CA LEU A 120 7.12 26.76 -16.31
C LEU A 120 8.42 27.59 -16.28
N PRO A 121 8.49 28.84 -16.79
CA PRO A 121 9.71 29.65 -16.71
C PRO A 121 10.16 30.01 -15.29
N ASN A 122 9.30 29.87 -14.27
CA ASN A 122 9.72 30.02 -12.87
C ASN A 122 10.52 28.82 -12.38
N TRP A 123 10.49 27.66 -13.05
CA TRP A 123 11.25 26.47 -12.69
C TRP A 123 12.62 26.46 -13.37
N ILE A 124 13.67 26.75 -12.60
CA ILE A 124 15.04 26.83 -13.09
C ILE A 124 15.72 25.46 -12.94
N PRO A 125 16.26 24.85 -14.01
CA PRO A 125 16.93 23.56 -13.90
C PRO A 125 18.24 23.68 -13.08
N LEU A 126 18.40 22.80 -12.08
CA LEU A 126 19.59 22.69 -11.24
C LEU A 126 20.62 21.69 -11.81
N THR A 127 20.15 20.63 -12.48
CA THR A 127 21.01 19.66 -13.17
C THR A 127 20.90 19.87 -14.66
N THR A 128 21.72 20.77 -15.22
CA THR A 128 21.70 21.05 -16.67
C THR A 128 22.67 20.16 -17.45
N THR A 129 23.45 19.30 -16.81
CA THR A 129 24.55 18.60 -17.47
C THR A 129 24.40 17.08 -17.44
N TYR A 130 24.00 16.52 -18.58
CA TYR A 130 24.90 15.50 -19.14
C TYR A 130 26.24 16.20 -19.32
N PRO A 131 27.38 15.70 -18.81
CA PRO A 131 28.64 16.36 -19.05
C PRO A 131 28.94 16.26 -20.55
N ASP A 132 28.62 17.33 -21.29
CA ASP A 132 29.16 17.55 -22.62
C ASP A 132 30.68 17.65 -22.47
N TRP A 133 31.40 17.03 -23.40
CA TRP A 133 32.86 17.02 -23.40
C TRP A 133 33.43 18.42 -23.24
N SER A 134 32.78 19.45 -23.80
CA SER A 134 33.20 20.85 -23.64
C SER A 134 33.26 21.34 -22.19
N ASN A 135 32.46 20.78 -21.28
CA ASN A 135 32.19 21.34 -19.94
C ASN A 135 33.03 20.72 -18.81
N ILE A 136 33.84 19.69 -19.10
CA ILE A 136 34.75 19.07 -18.12
C ILE A 136 35.96 19.98 -17.86
N GLN A 137 36.25 20.35 -16.62
CA GLN A 137 37.48 21.08 -16.26
C GLN A 137 38.60 20.11 -15.86
N ASN A 138 39.88 20.54 -15.92
CA ASN A 138 41.07 19.70 -15.70
C ASN A 138 41.30 18.57 -16.72
N LYS A 139 40.98 18.83 -17.99
CA LYS A 139 41.34 17.91 -19.07
C LYS A 139 42.87 17.94 -19.31
N PRO A 140 43.54 16.79 -19.48
CA PRO A 140 44.91 16.78 -19.99
C PRO A 140 44.97 17.44 -21.37
N THR A 141 45.89 18.38 -21.59
CA THR A 141 46.05 19.08 -22.88
C THR A 141 46.67 18.21 -23.97
N SER A 142 47.25 17.05 -23.59
CA SER A 142 47.68 15.99 -24.49
C SER A 142 47.71 14.64 -23.77
N PHE A 143 47.43 13.57 -24.51
CA PHE A 143 47.96 12.24 -24.21
C PHE A 143 49.21 12.08 -25.08
N SER A 144 50.41 12.22 -24.52
CA SER A 144 51.64 11.99 -25.30
C SER A 144 51.74 10.50 -25.65
N PRO A 145 51.75 10.10 -26.93
CA PRO A 145 52.17 8.76 -27.31
C PRO A 145 53.64 8.61 -26.93
N SER A 146 54.05 7.40 -26.52
CA SER A 146 55.47 7.07 -26.41
C SER A 146 56.17 7.37 -27.74
N ASN A 147 57.32 8.04 -27.67
CA ASN A 147 58.11 8.35 -28.86
C ASN A 147 58.45 7.05 -29.59
N HIS A 148 58.09 6.95 -30.88
CA HIS A 148 58.58 5.92 -31.79
C HIS A 148 59.15 6.62 -33.02
N ASP A 149 60.20 6.03 -33.59
CA ASP A 149 60.80 6.55 -34.81
C ASP A 149 60.17 5.89 -36.04
N HIS A 150 60.03 6.67 -37.10
CA HIS A 150 59.83 6.17 -38.45
C HIS A 150 61.18 6.20 -39.16
N ASP A 151 62.13 5.40 -38.69
CA ASP A 151 63.36 5.19 -39.44
C ASP A 151 63.10 4.30 -40.68
N SER A 152 64.18 4.01 -41.42
CA SER A 152 64.22 3.20 -42.64
C SER A 152 63.63 1.78 -42.54
N ARG A 153 63.08 1.38 -41.38
CA ARG A 153 62.40 0.09 -41.15
C ARG A 153 60.93 0.08 -41.57
N TYR A 154 60.31 1.22 -41.91
CA TYR A 154 58.91 1.29 -42.30
C TYR A 154 58.71 1.91 -43.68
N TYR A 155 57.93 1.25 -44.54
CA TYR A 155 57.48 1.83 -45.80
C TYR A 155 56.31 2.79 -45.56
N THR A 156 56.33 3.94 -46.22
CA THR A 156 55.16 4.82 -46.27
C THR A 156 54.00 4.13 -46.98
N LYS A 157 52.78 4.62 -46.74
CA LYS A 157 51.58 4.09 -47.40
C LYS A 157 51.72 4.13 -48.93
N SER A 158 52.26 5.22 -49.50
CA SER A 158 52.43 5.30 -50.95
C SER A 158 53.50 4.36 -51.50
N GLU A 159 54.58 4.12 -50.74
CA GLU A 159 55.61 3.14 -51.12
C GLU A 159 55.06 1.71 -51.09
N THR A 160 54.25 1.38 -50.08
CA THR A 160 53.58 0.07 -49.98
C THR A 160 52.54 -0.10 -51.09
N ASP A 161 51.71 0.91 -51.32
CA ASP A 161 50.71 0.90 -52.39
C ASP A 161 51.38 0.76 -53.77
N SER A 162 52.52 1.42 -53.99
CA SER A 162 53.31 1.31 -55.23
C SER A 162 53.97 -0.07 -55.37
N ALA A 163 54.49 -0.65 -54.29
CA ALA A 163 55.10 -1.98 -54.29
C ALA A 163 54.08 -3.10 -54.54
N LEU A 164 52.82 -2.89 -54.14
CA LEU A 164 51.74 -3.86 -54.28
C LEU A 164 50.93 -3.70 -55.58
N LEU A 165 51.10 -2.59 -56.31
CA LEU A 165 50.28 -2.24 -57.49
C LEU A 165 50.32 -3.30 -58.63
N GLN A 166 51.37 -4.13 -58.67
CA GLN A 166 51.53 -5.21 -59.66
C GLN A 166 51.55 -6.61 -59.02
N LYS A 167 51.20 -6.73 -57.74
CA LYS A 167 51.15 -8.01 -57.03
C LYS A 167 49.71 -8.52 -57.01
N ARG A 168 49.55 -9.82 -57.25
CA ARG A 168 48.26 -10.51 -57.09
C ARG A 168 48.02 -10.87 -55.61
N ASN A 169 46.75 -11.03 -55.23
CA ASN A 169 46.36 -11.56 -53.92
C ASN A 169 46.69 -13.06 -53.79
N THR A 170 46.81 -13.58 -52.55
CA THR A 170 47.28 -14.94 -52.21
C THR A 170 46.26 -16.07 -52.49
N GLY A 171 45.20 -15.79 -53.25
CA GLY A 171 44.20 -16.77 -53.65
C GLY A 171 44.64 -17.65 -54.83
N SER A 172 43.89 -18.73 -55.06
CA SER A 172 44.06 -19.61 -56.23
C SER A 172 44.01 -18.81 -57.53
N ILE A 173 44.86 -19.18 -58.50
CA ILE A 173 44.90 -18.54 -59.82
C ILE A 173 43.74 -19.09 -60.66
N PRO A 174 42.76 -18.26 -61.08
CA PRO A 174 41.74 -18.68 -62.03
C PRO A 174 42.37 -19.04 -63.37
N ALA A 175 41.91 -20.12 -64.00
CA ALA A 175 42.47 -20.61 -65.27
C ALA A 175 42.45 -19.56 -66.40
N THR A 176 41.50 -18.61 -66.36
CA THR A 176 41.38 -17.51 -67.33
C THR A 176 42.52 -16.47 -67.25
N GLU A 177 43.28 -16.45 -66.15
CA GLU A 177 44.45 -15.58 -65.99
C GLU A 177 45.75 -16.25 -66.48
N VAL A 178 45.69 -17.52 -66.92
CA VAL A 178 46.84 -18.27 -67.42
C VAL A 178 46.82 -18.22 -68.95
N THR A 179 47.68 -17.38 -69.52
CA THR A 179 47.91 -17.37 -70.97
C THR A 179 48.85 -18.52 -71.33
N GLU A 180 48.33 -19.54 -71.98
CA GLU A 180 49.10 -20.69 -72.46
C GLU A 180 49.93 -20.33 -73.71
N ASP A 181 51.21 -20.67 -73.73
CA ASP A 181 52.07 -20.59 -74.92
C ASP A 181 52.73 -21.94 -75.24
N VAL A 182 53.32 -22.05 -76.43
CA VAL A 182 53.92 -23.31 -76.93
C VAL A 182 55.03 -23.90 -76.03
N THR A 183 55.55 -23.15 -75.07
CA THR A 183 56.56 -23.55 -74.07
C THR A 183 56.04 -23.67 -72.63
N HIS A 184 54.80 -23.23 -72.33
CA HIS A 184 54.24 -23.19 -70.97
C HIS A 184 52.87 -23.89 -70.81
N ARG A 185 52.53 -24.82 -71.71
CA ARG A 185 51.34 -25.68 -71.57
C ARG A 185 51.65 -26.93 -70.74
N PHE A 186 50.75 -27.28 -69.82
CA PHE A 186 50.91 -28.51 -69.01
C PHE A 186 50.83 -29.79 -69.85
N VAL A 187 50.21 -29.74 -71.04
CA VAL A 187 50.18 -30.79 -72.07
C VAL A 187 49.92 -30.18 -73.45
N THR A 188 50.52 -30.74 -74.49
CA THR A 188 50.28 -30.37 -75.90
C THR A 188 48.99 -31.01 -76.43
N ASP A 189 48.41 -30.43 -77.49
CA ASP A 189 47.21 -31.00 -78.11
C ASP A 189 47.48 -32.37 -78.75
N ALA A 190 48.74 -32.66 -79.10
CA ALA A 190 49.19 -33.97 -79.57
C ALA A 190 49.16 -35.03 -78.44
N GLU A 191 49.60 -34.66 -77.23
CA GLU A 191 49.55 -35.55 -76.05
C GLU A 191 48.10 -35.81 -75.61
N LYS A 192 47.22 -34.80 -75.61
CA LYS A 192 45.78 -34.98 -75.36
C LYS A 192 45.13 -35.92 -76.37
N ASN A 193 45.50 -35.84 -77.65
CA ASN A 193 44.92 -36.70 -78.67
C ASN A 193 45.38 -38.17 -78.51
N GLN A 194 46.61 -38.40 -78.06
CA GLN A 194 47.11 -39.75 -77.73
C GLN A 194 46.42 -40.36 -76.49
N TRP A 195 46.07 -39.57 -75.48
CA TRP A 195 45.38 -40.09 -74.28
C TRP A 195 43.90 -40.36 -74.51
N ASN A 196 43.23 -39.52 -75.30
CA ASN A 196 41.80 -39.70 -75.61
C ASN A 196 41.56 -40.73 -76.71
N ASN A 197 42.59 -41.04 -77.52
CA ASN A 197 42.57 -42.11 -78.53
C ASN A 197 43.83 -43.00 -78.41
N PRO A 198 44.02 -43.69 -77.28
CA PRO A 198 45.20 -44.53 -77.11
C PRO A 198 45.12 -45.71 -78.07
N ALA A 199 46.24 -46.05 -78.70
CA ALA A 199 46.32 -47.27 -79.49
C ALA A 199 46.00 -48.47 -78.58
N ALA A 200 45.06 -49.32 -78.99
CA ALA A 200 44.60 -50.44 -78.18
C ALA A 200 45.77 -51.34 -77.76
N THR A 201 46.12 -51.32 -76.48
CA THR A 201 47.05 -52.27 -75.89
C THR A 201 46.29 -53.54 -75.54
N ASP A 202 46.53 -54.61 -76.31
CA ASP A 202 46.00 -55.93 -76.03
C ASP A 202 46.48 -56.43 -74.65
N TRP A 203 45.60 -57.10 -73.91
CA TRP A 203 45.81 -57.68 -72.57
C TRP A 203 47.03 -58.62 -72.53
N SER A 204 47.47 -59.11 -73.69
CA SER A 204 48.65 -59.93 -73.90
C SER A 204 50.00 -59.22 -73.70
N SER A 205 50.04 -57.89 -73.68
CA SER A 205 51.29 -57.10 -73.66
C SER A 205 51.88 -56.79 -72.27
N ILE A 206 51.22 -57.20 -71.18
CA ILE A 206 51.67 -56.96 -69.80
C ILE A 206 52.39 -58.20 -69.24
N GLN A 207 53.68 -58.08 -68.91
CA GLN A 207 54.45 -59.11 -68.20
C GLN A 207 54.32 -58.97 -66.67
N ASN A 208 54.35 -60.10 -65.94
CA ASN A 208 54.25 -60.23 -64.47
C ASN A 208 52.93 -59.80 -63.81
N LYS A 209 51.78 -60.05 -64.45
CA LYS A 209 50.46 -59.85 -63.83
C LYS A 209 50.06 -61.00 -62.91
N PRO A 210 49.52 -60.74 -61.70
CA PRO A 210 48.89 -61.77 -60.86
C PRO A 210 47.67 -62.38 -61.55
N VAL A 211 47.49 -63.71 -61.48
CA VAL A 211 46.34 -64.41 -62.10
C VAL A 211 44.98 -64.01 -61.53
N THR A 212 44.96 -63.44 -60.33
CA THR A 212 43.77 -62.82 -59.72
C THR A 212 44.21 -61.64 -58.88
N PHE A 213 43.73 -60.44 -59.23
CA PHE A 213 43.68 -59.29 -58.34
C PHE A 213 42.23 -58.87 -58.28
N SER A 214 41.52 -59.24 -57.22
CA SER A 214 40.24 -58.63 -56.90
C SER A 214 40.55 -57.45 -55.97
N PRO A 215 40.53 -56.19 -56.43
CA PRO A 215 40.45 -55.08 -55.51
C PRO A 215 39.15 -55.26 -54.73
N SER A 216 39.23 -55.28 -53.40
CA SER A 216 38.03 -55.06 -52.59
C SER A 216 37.42 -53.73 -53.02
N ILE A 217 36.15 -53.76 -53.40
CA ILE A 217 35.33 -52.56 -53.56
C ILE A 217 35.45 -51.80 -52.25
N HIS A 218 36.10 -50.65 -52.27
CA HIS A 218 35.83 -49.61 -51.29
C HIS A 218 34.95 -48.61 -52.02
N ASP A 219 33.75 -48.44 -51.50
CA ASP A 219 32.85 -47.41 -51.98
C ASP A 219 33.18 -46.10 -51.27
N HIS A 220 32.86 -45.00 -51.94
CA HIS A 220 32.57 -43.74 -51.28
C HIS A 220 31.07 -43.72 -50.99
N ASP A 221 30.55 -44.70 -50.24
CA ASP A 221 29.13 -44.68 -49.91
C ASP A 221 28.79 -43.54 -48.93
N SER A 222 27.49 -43.39 -48.72
CA SER A 222 26.82 -42.43 -47.84
C SER A 222 27.24 -42.47 -46.36
N ARG A 223 28.26 -43.25 -45.97
CA ARG A 223 28.81 -43.25 -44.60
C ARG A 223 29.72 -42.04 -44.31
N TYR A 224 30.15 -41.30 -45.34
CA TYR A 224 31.00 -40.12 -45.19
C TYR A 224 30.32 -38.88 -45.77
N TYR A 225 30.21 -37.83 -44.96
CA TYR A 225 29.81 -36.51 -45.46
C TYR A 225 30.95 -35.89 -46.25
N THR A 226 30.64 -35.33 -47.43
CA THR A 226 31.54 -34.40 -48.11
C THR A 226 31.83 -33.19 -47.20
N LYS A 227 32.91 -32.48 -47.49
CA LYS A 227 33.24 -31.24 -46.76
C LYS A 227 32.06 -30.26 -46.76
N SER A 228 31.41 -30.11 -47.91
CA SER A 228 30.22 -29.26 -48.07
C SER A 228 29.07 -29.70 -47.16
N GLU A 229 28.78 -30.99 -47.11
CA GLU A 229 27.70 -31.51 -46.26
C GLU A 229 28.02 -31.36 -44.78
N SER A 230 29.29 -31.52 -44.38
CA SER A 230 29.74 -31.28 -43.01
C SER A 230 29.63 -29.80 -42.62
N ASP A 231 30.06 -28.90 -43.50
CA ASP A 231 29.98 -27.44 -43.28
C ASP A 231 28.52 -26.98 -43.16
N ILE A 232 27.63 -27.51 -44.00
CA ILE A 232 26.18 -27.23 -43.95
C ILE A 232 25.56 -27.79 -42.66
N ALA A 233 25.90 -29.02 -42.27
CA ALA A 233 25.38 -29.65 -41.06
C ALA A 233 25.82 -28.93 -39.77
N LEU A 234 26.99 -28.27 -39.79
CA LEU A 234 27.56 -27.54 -38.67
C LEU A 234 27.18 -26.05 -38.63
N LEU A 235 26.64 -25.49 -39.71
CA LEU A 235 26.36 -24.05 -39.84
C LEU A 235 25.42 -23.48 -38.76
N GLN A 236 24.56 -24.30 -38.18
CA GLN A 236 23.64 -23.93 -37.09
C GLN A 236 23.98 -24.58 -35.74
N LYS A 237 25.15 -25.20 -35.62
CA LYS A 237 25.62 -25.81 -34.37
C LYS A 237 26.52 -24.83 -33.62
N ARG A 238 26.33 -24.74 -32.30
CA ARG A 238 27.14 -23.90 -31.41
C ARG A 238 28.36 -24.66 -30.89
N ASN A 239 29.46 -23.94 -30.64
CA ASN A 239 30.61 -24.46 -29.89
C ASN A 239 30.29 -24.68 -28.40
N VAL A 240 30.60 -25.86 -27.88
CA VAL A 240 30.35 -26.28 -26.49
C VAL A 240 31.17 -25.50 -25.43
N SER A 241 32.15 -24.69 -25.83
CA SER A 241 32.99 -23.90 -24.93
C SER A 241 32.46 -22.50 -24.61
N ILE A 242 31.36 -22.07 -25.25
CA ILE A 242 30.76 -20.74 -25.03
C ILE A 242 29.43 -20.92 -24.29
N PRO A 243 29.33 -20.47 -23.01
CA PRO A 243 28.06 -20.47 -22.28
C PRO A 243 26.97 -19.72 -23.05
N ILE A 244 25.73 -20.18 -22.95
CA ILE A 244 24.58 -19.53 -23.60
C ILE A 244 24.25 -18.24 -22.81
N PRO A 245 24.36 -17.04 -23.43
CA PRO A 245 23.92 -15.81 -22.80
C PRO A 245 22.39 -15.79 -22.64
N ALA A 246 21.90 -15.20 -21.55
CA ALA A 246 20.48 -15.17 -21.21
C ALA A 246 19.58 -14.57 -22.31
N THR A 247 20.12 -13.66 -23.13
CA THR A 247 19.41 -13.02 -24.25
C THR A 247 19.03 -13.97 -25.38
N GLU A 248 19.65 -15.14 -25.44
CA GLU A 248 19.37 -16.16 -26.46
C GLU A 248 18.45 -17.27 -25.95
N VAL A 249 18.05 -17.20 -24.67
CA VAL A 249 17.07 -18.10 -24.07
C VAL A 249 15.69 -17.48 -24.23
N THR A 250 14.87 -18.07 -25.07
CA THR A 250 13.44 -17.72 -25.19
C THR A 250 12.66 -18.71 -24.35
N GLU A 251 11.99 -18.23 -23.29
CA GLU A 251 11.14 -19.07 -22.45
C GLU A 251 9.80 -19.36 -23.12
N ASP A 252 9.32 -20.60 -23.02
CA ASP A 252 7.97 -21.00 -23.43
C ASP A 252 7.25 -21.73 -22.29
N VAL A 253 5.94 -21.98 -22.44
CA VAL A 253 5.08 -22.60 -21.40
C VAL A 253 5.55 -23.99 -20.92
N THR A 254 6.46 -24.65 -21.64
CA THR A 254 7.06 -25.95 -21.31
C THR A 254 8.54 -25.88 -20.92
N HIS A 255 9.22 -24.76 -21.16
CA HIS A 255 10.65 -24.55 -20.89
C HIS A 255 10.88 -23.16 -20.27
N ARG A 256 10.48 -23.02 -19.00
CA ARG A 256 10.76 -21.86 -18.16
C ARG A 256 11.71 -22.26 -17.04
N PHE A 257 12.54 -21.34 -16.54
CA PHE A 257 13.34 -21.59 -15.33
C PHE A 257 12.48 -21.75 -14.06
N VAL A 258 11.23 -21.29 -14.12
CA VAL A 258 10.23 -21.38 -13.06
C VAL A 258 8.88 -21.72 -13.68
N THR A 259 8.20 -22.73 -13.15
CA THR A 259 6.87 -23.14 -13.64
C THR A 259 5.79 -22.15 -13.22
N ASP A 260 4.69 -22.09 -13.96
CA ASP A 260 3.52 -21.29 -13.58
C ASP A 260 2.97 -21.70 -12.20
N ALA A 261 3.16 -22.95 -11.80
CA ALA A 261 2.84 -23.44 -10.47
C ALA A 261 3.77 -22.87 -9.38
N GLN A 262 5.07 -22.71 -9.67
CA GLN A 262 6.02 -22.06 -8.76
C GLN A 262 5.77 -20.56 -8.67
N ILE A 263 5.48 -19.89 -9.79
CA ILE A 263 5.08 -18.47 -9.83
C ILE A 263 3.79 -18.29 -9.03
N SER A 264 2.77 -19.11 -9.29
CA SER A 264 1.50 -19.07 -8.54
C SER A 264 1.71 -19.36 -7.06
N SER A 265 2.61 -20.28 -6.69
CA SER A 265 2.95 -20.55 -5.30
C SER A 265 3.66 -19.36 -4.63
N TRP A 266 4.56 -18.66 -5.31
CA TRP A 266 5.24 -17.48 -4.77
C TRP A 266 4.32 -16.26 -4.72
N ASP A 267 3.47 -16.06 -5.72
CA ASP A 267 2.45 -15.00 -5.72
C ASP A 267 1.37 -15.27 -4.67
N SER A 268 1.01 -16.54 -4.44
CA SER A 268 0.17 -16.93 -3.29
C SER A 268 0.88 -16.77 -1.94
N GLY A 269 2.22 -16.70 -1.94
CA GLY A 269 3.06 -16.36 -0.80
C GLY A 269 3.43 -14.87 -0.69
N GLY A 270 3.08 -14.05 -1.69
CA GLY A 270 3.33 -12.60 -1.75
C GLY A 270 2.46 -11.77 -0.79
N GLY A 271 1.40 -12.38 -0.25
CA GLY A 271 0.77 -11.96 0.99
C GLY A 271 1.09 -12.98 2.07
N GLY A 272 2.30 -12.87 2.66
CA GLY A 272 2.99 -13.90 3.45
C GLY A 272 2.09 -14.96 4.06
N GLY A 273 2.23 -16.24 3.67
CA GLY A 273 1.35 -17.37 3.97
C GLY A 273 0.63 -17.40 5.33
N PHE A 274 -0.36 -16.53 5.52
CA PHE A 274 -1.18 -16.46 6.71
C PHE A 274 -2.30 -17.49 6.54
N GLN A 275 -2.28 -18.54 7.35
CA GLN A 275 -3.35 -19.54 7.41
C GLN A 275 -4.66 -18.99 8.03
N ILE A 276 -4.74 -17.68 8.25
CA ILE A 276 -5.92 -16.99 8.80
C ILE A 276 -6.85 -16.64 7.64
N PRO A 277 -8.12 -17.07 7.58
CA PRO A 277 -9.02 -16.68 6.48
C PRO A 277 -9.26 -15.16 6.38
N LEU A 278 -9.68 -14.66 5.21
CA LEU A 278 -10.11 -13.27 5.06
C LEU A 278 -11.23 -12.94 6.05
N GLY A 279 -11.15 -11.76 6.68
CA GLY A 279 -12.06 -11.35 7.75
C GLY A 279 -11.77 -12.02 9.11
N GLY A 280 -10.81 -12.94 9.19
CA GLY A 280 -10.32 -13.50 10.43
C GLY A 280 -9.65 -12.44 11.30
N ILE A 281 -9.96 -12.45 12.59
CA ILE A 281 -9.43 -11.48 13.56
C ILE A 281 -8.57 -12.22 14.57
N LEU A 282 -7.36 -11.71 14.81
CA LEU A 282 -6.43 -12.24 15.78
C LEU A 282 -5.86 -11.14 16.67
N GLU A 283 -5.33 -11.57 17.81
CA GLU A 283 -4.56 -10.73 18.72
C GLU A 283 -3.16 -10.49 18.13
N ASP A 284 -2.71 -9.24 18.21
CA ASP A 284 -1.39 -8.80 17.77
C ASP A 284 -0.77 -7.87 18.83
N SER A 285 -0.54 -8.43 20.01
CA SER A 285 -0.07 -7.69 21.18
C SER A 285 1.28 -6.99 20.97
N LEU A 286 2.08 -7.44 20.00
CA LEU A 286 3.39 -6.86 19.66
C LEU A 286 3.37 -6.02 18.37
N ASP A 287 2.21 -5.84 17.74
CA ASP A 287 2.03 -5.06 16.52
C ASP A 287 2.89 -5.53 15.34
N GLN A 288 3.04 -6.84 15.18
CA GLN A 288 3.94 -7.46 14.19
C GLN A 288 3.26 -7.84 12.88
N LEU A 289 1.93 -7.91 12.85
CA LEU A 289 1.23 -8.28 11.62
C LEU A 289 1.33 -7.14 10.59
N PRO A 290 1.70 -7.47 9.34
CA PRO A 290 1.98 -6.46 8.33
C PRO A 290 0.69 -5.74 7.94
N SER A 291 0.76 -4.41 7.89
CA SER A 291 -0.39 -3.59 7.54
C SER A 291 -0.87 -3.87 6.12
N SER A 292 -0.05 -4.36 5.19
CA SER A 292 -0.53 -4.76 3.86
C SER A 292 -1.67 -5.78 3.92
N ASN A 293 -1.57 -6.76 4.83
CA ASN A 293 -2.51 -7.89 4.92
C ASN A 293 -3.50 -7.74 6.07
N PHE A 294 -3.20 -6.88 7.05
CA PHE A 294 -3.99 -6.73 8.25
C PHE A 294 -4.32 -5.26 8.55
N ARG A 295 -5.51 -5.03 9.11
CA ARG A 295 -5.95 -3.70 9.57
C ARG A 295 -6.37 -3.80 11.03
N GLU A 296 -6.12 -2.74 11.81
CA GLU A 296 -6.65 -2.66 13.17
C GLU A 296 -8.18 -2.69 13.14
N THR A 297 -8.79 -3.42 14.08
CA THR A 297 -10.25 -3.42 14.25
C THR A 297 -10.68 -2.23 15.09
N ASN A 298 -10.60 -1.04 14.50
CA ASN A 298 -10.88 0.25 15.15
C ASN A 298 -11.99 1.05 14.42
N GLY A 299 -12.78 0.40 13.57
CA GLY A 299 -13.85 1.06 12.81
C GLY A 299 -13.38 1.86 11.57
N GLN A 300 -12.08 1.86 11.25
CA GLN A 300 -11.55 2.61 10.10
C GLN A 300 -12.19 2.20 8.77
N ALA A 301 -12.36 3.19 7.88
CA ALA A 301 -12.78 2.97 6.51
C ALA A 301 -11.59 2.50 5.65
N ILE A 302 -11.77 1.45 4.86
CA ILE A 302 -10.78 0.89 3.94
C ILE A 302 -11.33 0.79 2.52
N SER A 303 -10.46 0.82 1.52
CA SER A 303 -10.83 0.83 0.10
C SER A 303 -11.53 -0.45 -0.35
N ARG A 304 -12.72 -0.31 -0.98
CA ARG A 304 -13.43 -1.42 -1.61
C ARG A 304 -12.69 -2.00 -2.81
N VAL A 305 -11.90 -1.16 -3.52
CA VAL A 305 -11.14 -1.59 -4.70
C VAL A 305 -9.92 -2.38 -4.28
N THR A 306 -9.16 -1.88 -3.30
CA THR A 306 -7.95 -2.54 -2.81
C THR A 306 -8.28 -3.85 -2.11
N PHE A 307 -9.38 -3.89 -1.35
CA PHE A 307 -9.80 -5.06 -0.55
C PHE A 307 -11.07 -5.70 -1.13
N ALA A 308 -11.16 -5.78 -2.46
CA ALA A 308 -12.36 -6.23 -3.18
C ALA A 308 -12.78 -7.67 -2.84
N THR A 309 -11.82 -8.55 -2.54
CA THR A 309 -12.08 -9.94 -2.13
C THR A 309 -12.76 -10.01 -0.78
N LEU A 310 -12.25 -9.29 0.23
CA LEU A 310 -12.89 -9.17 1.53
C LEU A 310 -14.27 -8.49 1.42
N TRP A 311 -14.36 -7.40 0.66
CA TRP A 311 -15.64 -6.71 0.44
C TRP A 311 -16.69 -7.63 -0.17
N SER A 312 -16.29 -8.45 -1.16
CA SER A 312 -17.18 -9.45 -1.76
C SER A 312 -17.56 -10.57 -0.79
N ALA A 313 -16.68 -10.92 0.15
CA ALA A 313 -16.99 -11.92 1.18
C ALA A 313 -18.09 -11.42 2.14
N VAL A 314 -18.07 -10.14 2.53
CA VAL A 314 -19.01 -9.57 3.51
C VAL A 314 -20.27 -8.94 2.91
N ARG A 315 -20.30 -8.61 1.61
CA ARG A 315 -21.44 -7.94 0.95
C ARG A 315 -22.31 -8.91 0.14
N ARG A 316 -23.60 -8.64 0.01
CA ARG A 316 -24.48 -9.23 -1.02
C ARG A 316 -25.29 -8.12 -1.70
N THR A 317 -25.76 -8.39 -2.91
CA THR A 317 -26.59 -7.46 -3.66
C THR A 317 -28.05 -7.88 -3.55
N VAL A 318 -28.90 -6.92 -3.23
CA VAL A 318 -30.36 -6.99 -3.33
C VAL A 318 -30.76 -6.56 -4.73
N THR A 319 -31.37 -7.47 -5.48
CA THR A 319 -31.79 -7.24 -6.87
C THR A 319 -33.19 -6.63 -6.93
N SER A 320 -34.11 -7.12 -6.10
CA SER A 320 -35.47 -6.62 -5.96
C SER A 320 -36.02 -6.95 -4.58
N ILE A 321 -37.14 -6.30 -4.26
CA ILE A 321 -38.03 -6.72 -3.18
C ILE A 321 -39.37 -7.07 -3.81
N ALA A 322 -39.97 -8.17 -3.35
CA ALA A 322 -41.31 -8.61 -3.67
C ALA A 322 -42.27 -8.30 -2.49
N PRO A 323 -42.96 -7.13 -2.51
CA PRO A 323 -43.79 -6.66 -1.39
C PRO A 323 -44.92 -7.63 -1.03
N VAL A 324 -45.49 -8.31 -2.03
CA VAL A 324 -46.64 -9.22 -1.83
C VAL A 324 -46.28 -10.43 -0.95
N THR A 325 -45.01 -10.83 -0.94
CA THR A 325 -44.53 -12.00 -0.19
C THR A 325 -43.50 -11.63 0.88
N ASP A 326 -43.27 -10.33 1.10
CA ASP A 326 -42.22 -9.80 1.98
C ASP A 326 -40.83 -10.40 1.74
N ARG A 327 -40.51 -10.72 0.47
CA ARG A 327 -39.25 -11.37 0.10
C ARG A 327 -38.28 -10.39 -0.53
N ILE A 328 -37.02 -10.55 -0.16
CA ILE A 328 -35.87 -9.80 -0.65
C ILE A 328 -35.08 -10.75 -1.55
N ASP A 329 -34.93 -10.40 -2.82
CA ASP A 329 -34.25 -11.23 -3.81
C ASP A 329 -32.76 -10.91 -3.83
N SER A 330 -31.95 -11.93 -3.51
CA SER A 330 -30.49 -11.87 -3.51
C SER A 330 -29.96 -13.26 -3.86
N THR A 331 -29.59 -13.45 -5.12
CA THR A 331 -29.17 -14.76 -5.65
C THR A 331 -27.96 -15.31 -4.91
N ALA A 332 -27.99 -16.60 -4.57
CA ALA A 332 -26.91 -17.33 -3.90
C ALA A 332 -26.35 -16.59 -2.67
N HIS A 333 -27.21 -15.98 -1.86
CA HIS A 333 -26.80 -15.10 -0.77
C HIS A 333 -26.05 -15.83 0.36
N GLY A 334 -26.33 -17.13 0.57
CA GLY A 334 -25.67 -17.97 1.57
C GLY A 334 -25.97 -17.58 3.03
N LEU A 335 -27.12 -16.95 3.26
CA LEU A 335 -27.55 -16.46 4.58
C LEU A 335 -28.34 -17.54 5.31
N SER A 336 -28.22 -17.58 6.62
CA SER A 336 -28.91 -18.56 7.49
C SER A 336 -30.03 -17.92 8.32
N GLU A 337 -30.98 -18.73 8.77
CA GLU A 337 -32.06 -18.31 9.69
C GLU A 337 -31.46 -17.64 10.93
N GLY A 338 -31.97 -16.47 11.30
CA GLY A 338 -31.53 -15.71 12.46
C GLY A 338 -30.19 -14.97 12.27
N GLN A 339 -29.58 -15.01 11.08
CA GLN A 339 -28.35 -14.25 10.82
C GLN A 339 -28.61 -12.75 10.85
N LEU A 340 -27.69 -11.98 11.46
CA LEU A 340 -27.73 -10.52 11.47
C LEU A 340 -27.22 -9.95 10.15
N ILE A 341 -27.98 -9.02 9.58
CA ILE A 341 -27.64 -8.27 8.37
C ILE A 341 -27.98 -6.80 8.51
N LYS A 342 -27.47 -5.98 7.59
CA LYS A 342 -27.72 -4.53 7.53
C LYS A 342 -27.74 -4.09 6.06
N PHE A 343 -28.65 -3.18 5.72
CA PHE A 343 -28.81 -2.65 4.36
C PHE A 343 -28.17 -1.27 4.21
N SER A 344 -27.70 -0.94 3.01
CA SER A 344 -27.16 0.39 2.67
C SER A 344 -28.23 1.42 2.30
N PHE A 345 -29.48 0.99 2.12
CA PHE A 345 -30.56 1.81 1.58
C PHE A 345 -31.78 1.84 2.49
N THR A 346 -32.58 2.89 2.31
CA THR A 346 -33.88 3.08 2.97
C THR A 346 -34.97 3.07 1.91
N GLY A 347 -36.07 2.37 2.18
CA GLY A 347 -37.21 2.25 1.28
C GLY A 347 -37.87 0.87 1.36
N GLY A 348 -39.12 0.76 0.91
CA GLY A 348 -39.83 -0.53 0.88
C GLY A 348 -40.02 -1.19 2.25
N GLY A 349 -40.04 -0.42 3.33
CA GLY A 349 -40.12 -0.95 4.71
C GLY A 349 -38.76 -1.22 5.37
N ILE A 350 -37.66 -0.96 4.66
CA ILE A 350 -36.28 -1.07 5.16
C ILE A 350 -35.75 0.31 5.54
N THR A 351 -35.02 0.37 6.65
CA THR A 351 -34.26 1.55 7.09
C THR A 351 -32.77 1.22 6.98
N ALA A 352 -32.01 2.07 6.29
CA ALA A 352 -30.56 1.91 6.15
C ALA A 352 -29.89 1.83 7.52
N PHE A 353 -28.79 1.08 7.59
CA PHE A 353 -27.95 0.91 8.78
C PHE A 353 -28.63 0.29 10.01
N THR A 354 -29.88 -0.12 9.89
CA THR A 354 -30.61 -0.85 10.93
C THR A 354 -30.25 -2.33 10.88
N ASN A 355 -30.10 -2.94 12.06
CA ASN A 355 -29.83 -4.37 12.17
C ASN A 355 -31.13 -5.16 11.97
N TYR A 356 -31.08 -6.13 11.08
CA TYR A 356 -32.19 -7.05 10.80
C TYR A 356 -31.74 -8.49 10.96
N TYR A 357 -32.69 -9.36 11.28
CA TYR A 357 -32.51 -10.81 11.33
C TYR A 357 -33.09 -11.44 10.06
N VAL A 358 -32.32 -12.30 9.41
CA VAL A 358 -32.74 -13.09 8.25
C VAL A 358 -33.77 -14.13 8.70
N ARG A 359 -34.89 -14.21 7.98
CA ARG A 359 -35.99 -15.15 8.22
C ARG A 359 -36.36 -15.89 6.95
N ASN A 360 -36.72 -17.16 7.09
CA ASN A 360 -37.17 -18.04 6.03
C ASN A 360 -36.29 -17.97 4.75
N PRO A 361 -34.95 -18.09 4.88
CA PRO A 361 -34.06 -18.02 3.74
C PRO A 361 -34.25 -19.21 2.81
N THR A 362 -34.12 -18.94 1.51
CA THR A 362 -33.92 -19.93 0.45
C THR A 362 -32.49 -19.78 -0.09
N ALA A 363 -32.20 -20.32 -1.27
CA ALA A 363 -30.92 -20.06 -1.93
C ALA A 363 -30.81 -18.61 -2.43
N ASP A 364 -31.95 -18.02 -2.85
CA ASP A 364 -31.97 -16.81 -3.68
C ASP A 364 -32.85 -15.69 -3.13
N ASN A 365 -33.57 -15.93 -2.02
CA ASN A 365 -34.36 -14.92 -1.37
C ASN A 365 -34.57 -15.22 0.12
N PHE A 366 -34.94 -14.20 0.87
CA PHE A 366 -35.22 -14.31 2.29
C PHE A 366 -36.22 -13.23 2.72
N GLN A 367 -36.71 -13.35 3.94
CA GLN A 367 -37.53 -12.36 4.64
C GLN A 367 -36.72 -11.78 5.81
N ILE A 368 -37.19 -10.71 6.45
CA ILE A 368 -36.46 -10.07 7.55
C ILE A 368 -37.35 -9.79 8.77
N SER A 369 -36.75 -9.73 9.96
CA SER A 369 -37.39 -9.32 11.21
C SER A 369 -36.49 -8.42 12.06
N LEU A 370 -37.07 -7.70 13.03
CA LEU A 370 -36.30 -6.91 14.03
C LEU A 370 -35.79 -7.75 15.21
N ASN A 371 -36.36 -8.95 15.39
CA ASN A 371 -36.00 -9.86 16.48
C ASN A 371 -35.57 -11.22 15.91
N PRO A 372 -34.71 -12.00 16.60
CA PRO A 372 -34.20 -13.28 16.12
C PRO A 372 -35.31 -14.29 15.73
N THR A 373 -36.45 -14.23 16.42
CA THR A 373 -37.61 -15.12 16.21
C THR A 373 -38.93 -14.35 16.03
N GLY A 374 -38.87 -13.03 15.78
CA GLY A 374 -40.05 -12.16 15.69
C GLY A 374 -40.87 -12.28 14.40
N GLY A 375 -41.95 -11.51 14.29
CA GLY A 375 -42.71 -11.42 13.04
C GLY A 375 -41.88 -10.87 11.88
N VAL A 376 -42.18 -11.34 10.66
CA VAL A 376 -41.59 -10.80 9.42
C VAL A 376 -42.04 -9.35 9.23
N ILE A 377 -41.14 -8.51 8.74
CA ILE A 377 -41.41 -7.11 8.40
C ILE A 377 -42.21 -7.06 7.10
N ASN A 378 -43.29 -6.28 7.11
CA ASN A 378 -44.07 -5.96 5.93
C ASN A 378 -43.26 -5.05 4.99
N LEU A 379 -42.95 -5.53 3.79
CA LEU A 379 -42.21 -4.80 2.78
C LEU A 379 -43.19 -4.12 1.81
N THR A 380 -42.97 -2.83 1.51
CA THR A 380 -44.01 -1.98 0.90
C THR A 380 -43.74 -1.59 -0.55
N SER A 381 -42.50 -1.71 -1.03
CA SER A 381 -42.13 -1.41 -2.42
C SER A 381 -40.84 -2.13 -2.81
N SER A 382 -40.63 -2.33 -4.11
CA SER A 382 -39.38 -2.90 -4.62
C SER A 382 -38.20 -1.96 -4.35
N GLN A 383 -37.04 -2.51 -4.00
CA GLN A 383 -35.78 -1.79 -3.84
C GLN A 383 -34.63 -2.62 -4.38
N SER A 384 -33.53 -1.96 -4.70
CA SER A 384 -32.25 -2.57 -5.06
C SER A 384 -31.12 -1.89 -4.27
N GLY A 385 -30.05 -2.62 -3.97
CA GLY A 385 -28.90 -2.06 -3.29
C GLY A 385 -28.00 -3.14 -2.70
N ASP A 386 -27.18 -2.77 -1.73
CA ASP A 386 -26.27 -3.70 -1.06
C ASP A 386 -26.72 -4.00 0.37
N LEU A 387 -26.37 -5.20 0.83
CA LEU A 387 -26.44 -5.59 2.23
C LEU A 387 -25.07 -6.14 2.67
N ILE A 388 -24.81 -6.08 3.98
CA ILE A 388 -23.68 -6.77 4.60
C ILE A 388 -24.15 -7.92 5.47
N THR A 389 -23.39 -9.02 5.44
CA THR A 389 -23.71 -10.29 6.09
C THR A 389 -23.09 -10.43 7.49
N ASN A 390 -22.19 -9.52 7.84
CA ASN A 390 -21.67 -9.34 9.19
C ASN A 390 -21.77 -7.85 9.54
N ILE A 391 -22.62 -7.55 10.53
CA ILE A 391 -22.98 -6.18 10.91
C ILE A 391 -21.89 -5.42 11.66
N GLU A 392 -20.79 -6.09 12.04
CA GLU A 392 -19.58 -5.43 12.57
C GLU A 392 -18.90 -4.58 11.50
N TYR A 393 -19.04 -4.93 10.23
CA TYR A 393 -18.58 -4.10 9.12
C TYR A 393 -19.56 -2.94 8.88
N GLY A 394 -19.05 -1.88 8.26
CA GLY A 394 -19.86 -0.72 7.85
C GLY A 394 -19.75 -0.47 6.36
N PHE A 395 -20.69 0.32 5.82
CA PHE A 395 -20.68 0.65 4.39
C PHE A 395 -19.71 1.78 4.02
N GLY A 396 -18.95 2.35 4.98
CA GLY A 396 -18.04 3.45 4.72
C GLY A 396 -18.77 4.70 4.24
N ASP A 397 -18.21 5.31 3.20
CA ASP A 397 -18.81 6.40 2.40
C ASP A 397 -19.98 5.93 1.50
N ASN A 398 -20.40 4.67 1.59
CA ASN A 398 -21.36 3.98 0.71
C ASN A 398 -20.90 3.74 -0.74
N THR A 399 -19.77 4.32 -1.16
CA THR A 399 -19.31 4.28 -2.56
C THR A 399 -17.97 3.58 -2.73
N THR A 400 -16.90 4.11 -2.14
CA THR A 400 -15.51 3.71 -2.42
C THR A 400 -14.86 2.96 -1.28
N THR A 401 -15.45 2.99 -0.09
CA THR A 401 -14.89 2.44 1.15
C THR A 401 -15.88 1.58 1.92
N PHE A 402 -15.39 0.78 2.86
CA PHE A 402 -16.20 0.06 3.84
C PHE A 402 -15.45 0.06 5.19
N ASN A 403 -16.17 0.02 6.31
CA ASN A 403 -15.54 0.02 7.63
C ASN A 403 -15.21 -1.42 8.06
N VAL A 404 -14.00 -1.61 8.59
CA VAL A 404 -13.67 -2.83 9.35
C VAL A 404 -14.36 -2.80 10.73
N PRO A 405 -14.47 -3.93 11.43
CA PRO A 405 -14.99 -3.97 12.80
C PRO A 405 -14.30 -2.99 13.75
N ASP A 406 -15.02 -2.47 14.74
CA ASP A 406 -14.43 -1.82 15.91
C ASP A 406 -14.56 -2.76 17.12
N ARG A 407 -13.43 -3.24 17.63
CA ARG A 407 -13.38 -4.15 18.78
C ARG A 407 -12.59 -3.59 19.96
N ARG A 408 -12.35 -2.28 19.97
CA ARG A 408 -11.66 -1.63 21.09
C ARG A 408 -12.57 -1.62 22.31
N GLY A 409 -12.05 -2.03 23.46
CA GLY A 409 -12.75 -1.95 24.74
C GLY A 409 -13.92 -2.91 24.93
N ILE A 410 -14.09 -3.92 24.06
CA ILE A 410 -15.19 -4.89 24.16
C ILE A 410 -14.68 -6.33 24.23
N PHE A 411 -15.46 -7.19 24.89
CA PHE A 411 -15.13 -8.61 25.02
C PHE A 411 -15.77 -9.45 23.90
N PRO A 412 -15.01 -10.32 23.22
CA PRO A 412 -15.59 -11.27 22.30
C PRO A 412 -16.34 -12.38 23.05
N ARG A 413 -17.46 -12.83 22.48
CA ARG A 413 -18.19 -14.02 22.91
C ARG A 413 -18.46 -14.90 21.70
N GLY A 414 -18.38 -16.22 21.89
CA GLY A 414 -18.79 -17.16 20.84
C GLY A 414 -20.26 -16.97 20.48
N ALA A 415 -20.56 -16.85 19.18
CA ALA A 415 -21.92 -16.71 18.69
C ALA A 415 -22.74 -18.00 18.88
N GLY A 416 -24.04 -17.83 19.06
CA GLY A 416 -25.03 -18.89 19.21
C GLY A 416 -25.29 -19.32 20.66
N VAL A 417 -26.26 -20.22 20.80
CA VAL A 417 -26.61 -20.86 22.07
C VAL A 417 -25.69 -22.06 22.29
N HIS A 418 -25.04 -22.12 23.45
CA HIS A 418 -24.20 -23.24 23.83
C HIS A 418 -25.04 -24.52 23.95
N GLY A 419 -24.52 -25.67 23.50
CA GLY A 419 -25.28 -26.93 23.48
C GLY A 419 -25.71 -27.46 24.86
N SER A 420 -24.87 -27.35 25.89
CA SER A 420 -25.16 -27.92 27.21
C SER A 420 -24.79 -27.09 28.45
N ARG A 421 -23.93 -26.06 28.32
CA ARG A 421 -23.47 -25.29 29.48
C ARG A 421 -24.49 -24.22 29.83
N THR A 422 -25.02 -24.32 31.05
CA THR A 422 -25.97 -23.38 31.64
C THR A 422 -25.27 -22.23 32.36
N LYS A 423 -25.84 -21.03 32.26
CA LYS A 423 -25.52 -19.90 33.14
C LYS A 423 -26.26 -20.04 34.48
N THR A 424 -26.02 -19.13 35.41
CA THR A 424 -26.57 -19.17 36.79
C THR A 424 -28.09 -19.30 36.84
N THR A 425 -28.81 -18.87 35.80
CA THR A 425 -30.27 -19.00 35.72
C THR A 425 -30.77 -20.39 35.28
N GLY A 426 -29.87 -21.35 35.01
CA GLY A 426 -30.22 -22.69 34.50
C GLY A 426 -30.49 -22.75 32.99
N VAL A 427 -30.40 -21.62 32.27
CA VAL A 427 -30.53 -21.57 30.80
C VAL A 427 -29.15 -21.59 30.16
N ASN A 428 -29.00 -22.16 28.96
CA ASN A 428 -27.71 -22.19 28.27
C ASN A 428 -27.14 -20.79 28.01
N TYR A 429 -25.81 -20.70 27.94
CA TYR A 429 -25.13 -19.50 27.46
C TYR A 429 -25.55 -19.19 26.03
N ASP A 430 -25.75 -17.90 25.73
CA ASP A 430 -26.13 -17.43 24.41
C ASP A 430 -25.31 -16.19 24.06
N GLY A 431 -24.61 -16.25 22.94
CA GLY A 431 -23.85 -15.14 22.38
C GLY A 431 -24.62 -14.30 21.37
N GLY A 432 -25.84 -14.70 20.99
CA GLY A 432 -26.54 -14.13 19.86
C GLY A 432 -25.87 -14.48 18.53
N SER A 433 -26.32 -13.86 17.45
CA SER A 433 -25.78 -14.08 16.10
C SER A 433 -24.42 -13.41 15.92
N VAL A 434 -23.66 -13.80 14.89
CA VAL A 434 -22.39 -13.15 14.55
C VAL A 434 -22.60 -11.63 14.38
N GLY A 435 -21.78 -10.84 15.07
CA GLY A 435 -21.88 -9.37 15.12
C GLY A 435 -22.88 -8.81 16.13
N PHE A 436 -23.55 -9.64 16.94
CA PHE A 436 -24.45 -9.15 17.99
C PHE A 436 -23.71 -8.31 19.04
N ALA A 437 -24.17 -7.07 19.23
CA ALA A 437 -23.61 -6.12 20.19
C ALA A 437 -24.25 -6.29 21.58
N GLY A 438 -23.72 -7.23 22.36
CA GLY A 438 -24.09 -7.40 23.77
C GLY A 438 -23.69 -6.19 24.62
N GLN A 439 -24.47 -5.91 25.66
CA GLN A 439 -24.14 -4.93 26.70
C GLN A 439 -23.67 -5.68 27.96
N ASP A 440 -22.86 -5.03 28.79
CA ASP A 440 -22.50 -5.53 30.11
C ASP A 440 -23.76 -5.68 30.98
N ARG A 441 -23.74 -6.68 31.88
CA ARG A 441 -24.90 -7.03 32.70
C ARG A 441 -24.44 -7.59 34.04
N GLN A 442 -25.04 -7.10 35.11
CA GLN A 442 -24.92 -7.72 36.42
C GLN A 442 -26.00 -8.79 36.60
N ILE A 443 -25.66 -9.89 37.27
CA ILE A 443 -26.65 -10.90 37.67
C ILE A 443 -27.58 -10.24 38.70
N PRO A 444 -28.92 -10.29 38.49
CA PRO A 444 -29.86 -9.84 39.51
C PRO A 444 -29.61 -10.59 40.82
N HIS A 445 -29.49 -9.84 41.91
CA HIS A 445 -29.28 -10.40 43.24
C HIS A 445 -30.13 -9.61 44.23
N VAL A 446 -30.41 -10.24 45.38
CA VAL A 446 -31.17 -9.63 46.46
C VAL A 446 -30.31 -9.57 47.71
N HIS A 447 -30.46 -8.49 48.47
CA HIS A 447 -29.85 -8.36 49.79
C HIS A 447 -30.92 -8.62 50.85
N GLN A 448 -30.69 -9.63 51.68
CA GLN A 448 -31.52 -9.85 52.86
C GLN A 448 -30.95 -9.02 54.01
N GLN A 449 -31.75 -8.06 54.50
CA GLN A 449 -31.42 -7.27 55.68
C GLN A 449 -31.98 -8.00 56.91
N TYR A 450 -31.10 -8.40 57.84
CA TYR A 450 -31.51 -9.00 59.12
C TYR A 450 -31.68 -7.90 60.17
N ALA A 451 -32.85 -7.88 60.83
CA ALA A 451 -33.11 -7.04 61.99
C ALA A 451 -32.47 -7.67 63.23
N GLY A 452 -31.29 -7.16 63.60
CA GLY A 452 -30.62 -7.49 64.84
C GLY A 452 -29.80 -6.28 65.27
N ASP A 453 -30.46 -5.31 65.89
CA ASP A 453 -29.98 -4.58 67.07
C ASP A 453 -30.87 -3.36 67.35
N ILE A 454 -31.57 -3.42 68.49
CA ILE A 454 -32.17 -2.25 69.11
C ILE A 454 -31.02 -1.36 69.60
N ALA A 455 -30.84 -0.20 68.95
CA ALA A 455 -30.42 1.10 69.50
C ALA A 455 -29.22 1.80 68.82
N GLY A 456 -29.51 2.95 68.18
CA GLY A 456 -28.72 4.21 68.16
C GLY A 456 -27.45 4.24 67.31
N GLY A 457 -27.01 5.32 66.66
CA GLY A 457 -27.61 6.62 66.30
C GLY A 457 -27.04 7.12 64.95
N ALA A 458 -27.50 8.31 64.53
CA ALA A 458 -27.06 9.20 63.42
C ALA A 458 -26.68 8.61 62.02
N TYR A 459 -27.20 9.23 60.94
CA TYR A 459 -26.85 9.06 59.51
C TYR A 459 -26.02 7.80 59.19
N GLY A 460 -26.71 6.70 58.88
CA GLY A 460 -26.42 5.43 59.54
C GLY A 460 -27.54 4.98 60.48
N GLN A 461 -28.75 5.52 60.31
CA GLN A 461 -29.96 5.10 61.02
C GLN A 461 -31.12 4.94 60.06
N GLY A 462 -31.25 3.73 59.52
CA GLY A 462 -32.54 3.19 59.13
C GLY A 462 -33.10 2.38 60.31
N GLY A 463 -34.15 2.92 60.93
CA GLY A 463 -35.23 2.23 61.64
C GLY A 463 -34.91 0.99 62.49
N ARG A 464 -35.18 1.10 63.80
CA ARG A 464 -35.43 -0.04 64.69
C ARG A 464 -36.52 -0.93 64.09
N TYR A 465 -36.25 -2.23 63.95
CA TYR A 465 -37.30 -3.22 63.73
C TYR A 465 -37.41 -4.12 64.96
N GLY A 466 -38.43 -3.81 65.78
CA GLY A 466 -38.74 -4.44 67.05
C GLY A 466 -39.09 -3.44 68.17
N ASP A 467 -40.08 -2.59 67.97
CA ASP A 467 -40.89 -2.12 69.11
C ASP A 467 -41.95 -3.20 69.37
N SER A 468 -42.00 -3.67 70.61
CA SER A 468 -43.09 -4.43 71.25
C SER A 468 -44.51 -3.84 71.11
N GLY A 469 -44.72 -2.77 70.33
CA GLY A 469 -45.94 -1.95 70.27
C GLY A 469 -46.69 -1.90 68.93
N GLY A 470 -46.31 -2.66 67.90
CA GLY A 470 -47.15 -2.80 66.69
C GLY A 470 -47.25 -1.57 65.78
N ALA A 471 -46.28 -0.65 65.81
CA ALA A 471 -46.24 0.50 64.89
C ALA A 471 -45.56 0.13 63.55
N SER A 472 -46.34 0.15 62.46
CA SER A 472 -45.83 0.05 61.09
C SER A 472 -45.22 1.37 60.64
N ALA A 473 -43.92 1.55 60.86
CA ALA A 473 -43.16 2.65 60.25
C ALA A 473 -42.64 2.21 58.88
N ALA A 474 -43.26 2.72 57.81
CA ALA A 474 -42.75 2.56 56.44
C ALA A 474 -41.42 3.30 56.30
N THR A 475 -40.32 2.64 56.64
CA THR A 475 -38.97 3.18 56.48
C THR A 475 -38.37 2.55 55.24
N ILE A 476 -38.18 3.33 54.17
CA ILE A 476 -37.44 2.88 52.98
C ILE A 476 -36.01 2.60 53.45
N LEU A 477 -35.62 1.33 53.40
CA LEU A 477 -34.28 0.86 53.75
C LEU A 477 -33.38 1.00 52.51
N TYR A 478 -32.32 1.81 52.62
CA TYR A 478 -31.32 1.95 51.56
C TYR A 478 -30.18 0.96 51.77
N THR A 479 -29.80 0.24 50.71
CA THR A 479 -28.55 -0.52 50.69
C THR A 479 -27.43 0.44 50.27
N GLY A 480 -26.45 0.65 51.15
CA GLY A 480 -25.30 1.52 50.87
C GLY A 480 -24.31 0.90 49.88
N SER A 481 -23.26 1.65 49.53
CA SER A 481 -22.15 1.14 48.71
C SER A 481 -21.49 -0.08 49.36
N PRO A 482 -20.94 -1.02 48.57
CA PRO A 482 -20.17 -2.14 49.10
C PRO A 482 -19.05 -1.65 50.02
N VAL A 483 -18.96 -2.24 51.22
CA VAL A 483 -17.88 -2.01 52.19
C VAL A 483 -17.07 -3.29 52.40
N SER A 484 -15.82 -3.16 52.86
CA SER A 484 -14.96 -4.31 53.17
C SER A 484 -15.60 -5.22 54.22
N ASN A 485 -15.49 -6.53 54.02
CA ASN A 485 -15.88 -7.55 55.01
C ASN A 485 -14.67 -8.06 55.83
N GLY A 486 -13.54 -7.35 55.81
CA GLY A 486 -12.29 -7.74 56.46
C GLY A 486 -11.35 -8.61 55.60
N THR A 487 -11.75 -9.01 54.39
CA THR A 487 -10.89 -9.78 53.46
C THR A 487 -10.35 -8.95 52.29
N GLY A 488 -10.72 -7.67 52.21
CA GLY A 488 -10.22 -6.73 51.21
C GLY A 488 -11.21 -5.60 50.92
N ASN A 489 -10.73 -4.53 50.28
CA ASN A 489 -11.57 -3.41 49.87
C ASN A 489 -12.34 -3.77 48.58
N PRO A 490 -13.67 -3.53 48.52
CA PRO A 490 -14.44 -3.67 47.30
C PRO A 490 -13.87 -2.76 46.20
N ARG A 491 -13.76 -3.31 44.98
CA ARG A 491 -13.42 -2.53 43.78
C ARG A 491 -14.72 -2.02 43.18
N ASN A 492 -14.82 -0.70 43.05
CA ASN A 492 -15.98 -0.01 42.48
C ASN A 492 -15.56 0.66 41.17
N GLY A 493 -16.48 0.79 40.22
CA GLY A 493 -16.27 1.39 38.90
C GLY A 493 -17.61 1.58 38.18
N ASP A 494 -17.56 2.11 36.96
CA ASP A 494 -18.71 2.35 36.08
C ASP A 494 -19.02 1.17 35.15
N GLU A 495 -18.10 0.21 34.99
CA GLU A 495 -18.26 -0.99 34.16
C GLU A 495 -18.25 -2.28 35.00
N VAL A 496 -19.18 -3.21 34.70
CA VAL A 496 -19.16 -4.57 35.26
C VAL A 496 -18.29 -5.48 34.40
N ALA A 497 -17.00 -5.55 34.72
CA ALA A 497 -16.02 -6.38 34.01
C ALA A 497 -15.26 -7.37 34.94
N PRO A 498 -14.97 -8.60 34.49
CA PRO A 498 -13.98 -9.45 35.14
C PRO A 498 -12.58 -8.88 34.88
N VAL A 499 -11.56 -9.30 35.66
CA VAL A 499 -10.15 -8.88 35.43
C VAL A 499 -9.72 -9.11 33.97
N TRP A 500 -9.01 -8.15 33.38
CA TRP A 500 -8.65 -8.15 31.97
C TRP A 500 -7.23 -7.63 31.70
N ILE A 501 -6.74 -7.90 30.48
CA ILE A 501 -5.57 -7.28 29.87
C ILE A 501 -5.96 -6.74 28.50
N ALA A 502 -5.49 -5.55 28.16
CA ALA A 502 -5.74 -4.97 26.85
C ALA A 502 -4.78 -5.55 25.81
N VAL A 503 -5.32 -5.97 24.67
CA VAL A 503 -4.57 -6.47 23.51
C VAL A 503 -5.03 -5.74 22.25
N LYS A 504 -4.15 -5.63 21.26
CA LYS A 504 -4.52 -5.12 19.93
C LYS A 504 -5.14 -6.25 19.12
N TYR A 505 -6.24 -5.95 18.43
CA TYR A 505 -6.87 -6.85 17.47
C TYR A 505 -6.65 -6.35 16.04
N LYS A 506 -6.32 -7.25 15.13
CA LYS A 506 -6.23 -6.97 13.70
C LYS A 506 -7.04 -7.96 12.89
N VAL A 507 -7.67 -7.47 11.83
CA VAL A 507 -8.46 -8.25 10.86
C VAL A 507 -7.64 -8.49 9.59
N ARG A 508 -7.70 -9.71 9.05
CA ARG A 508 -7.11 -10.03 7.74
C ARG A 508 -7.93 -9.41 6.61
N VAL A 509 -7.29 -8.58 5.79
CA VAL A 509 -7.89 -7.86 4.67
C VAL A 509 -7.36 -8.28 3.29
N LEU A 510 -6.18 -8.91 3.22
CA LEU A 510 -5.60 -9.53 2.01
C LEU A 510 -4.98 -10.90 2.30
#